data_AF-A0A3N0HYJ6-F1
#
_entry.id   AF-A0A3N0HYJ6-F1
#
_cell.length_a   1.000
_cell.length_b   1.000
_cell.length_c   1.000
_cell.angle_alpha   90.00
_cell.angle_beta   90.00
_cell.angle_gamma   90.00
#
_symmetry.space_group_name_H-M   'P 1'
#
loop_
_entity.id
_entity.type
_entity.pdbx_description
1 polymer ?
#
loop_
_entity_poly.entity_id
_entity_poly.type
_entity_poly.pdbx_seq_one_letter_code
_entity_poly.pdbx_strand_id
1 'polypeptide(L)' 'MKAQEMFEALGYELDTNDQLLMIYKKNVIEIVFQKDYKKYHALWSGEPLSIDVSLHQAIHQQCIELGWIEK' A
#
# COMPACT_ATOMS: atom_id res chain seq x y z
N MET A 1 -9.12 0.71 12.44
CA MET A 1 -9.02 -0.29 11.36
C MET A 1 -7.56 -0.41 10.99
N LYS A 2 -7.06 -1.62 10.79
CA LYS A 2 -5.68 -1.84 10.34
C LYS A 2 -5.58 -1.54 8.84
N ALA A 3 -4.40 -1.15 8.37
CA ALA A 3 -4.17 -0.86 6.96
C ALA A 3 -4.54 -2.05 6.07
N GLN A 4 -4.16 -3.27 6.47
CA GLN A 4 -4.49 -4.50 5.76
C GLN A 4 -6.02 -4.66 5.57
N GLU A 5 -6.82 -4.44 6.61
CA GLU A 5 -8.29 -4.53 6.53
C GLU A 5 -8.86 -3.48 5.56
N MET A 6 -8.24 -2.29 5.49
CA MET A 6 -8.64 -1.24 4.55
C MET A 6 -8.31 -1.61 3.09
N PHE A 7 -7.15 -2.22 2.86
CA PHE A 7 -6.79 -2.75 1.54
C PHE A 7 -7.72 -3.89 1.10
N GLU A 8 -8.02 -4.83 2.00
CA GLU A 8 -8.93 -5.95 1.75
C GLU A 8 -10.35 -5.45 1.41
N ALA A 9 -10.86 -4.44 2.12
CA ALA A 9 -12.15 -3.81 1.81
C ALA A 9 -12.19 -3.14 0.41
N LEU A 10 -11.02 -2.72 -0.10
CA LEU A 10 -10.86 -2.17 -1.44
C LEU A 10 -10.60 -3.26 -2.50
N GLY A 11 -10.55 -4.53 -2.11
CA GLY A 11 -10.29 -5.68 -2.98
C GLY A 11 -8.83 -5.89 -3.32
N TYR A 12 -7.91 -5.36 -2.52
CA TYR A 12 -6.49 -5.71 -2.58
C TYR A 12 -6.21 -6.90 -1.67
N GLU A 13 -5.27 -7.74 -2.07
CA GLU A 13 -4.73 -8.83 -1.25
C GLU A 13 -3.28 -8.55 -0.86
N LEU A 14 -2.88 -9.01 0.32
CA LEU A 14 -1.48 -8.97 0.74
C LEU A 14 -0.71 -10.09 0.04
N ASP A 15 0.15 -9.72 -0.90
CA ASP A 15 0.94 -10.66 -1.69
C ASP A 15 2.30 -10.96 -1.03
N THR A 16 2.98 -9.93 -0.54
CA THR A 16 4.31 -10.05 0.07
C THR A 16 4.39 -9.20 1.34
N ASN A 17 5.02 -9.73 2.38
CA ASN A 17 5.36 -8.97 3.60
C ASN A 17 6.62 -9.56 4.24
N ASP A 18 7.79 -9.11 3.80
CA ASP A 18 9.09 -9.52 4.33
C ASP A 18 9.80 -8.34 5.02
N GLN A 19 11.10 -8.46 5.30
CA GLN A 19 11.85 -7.41 5.98
C GLN A 19 12.03 -6.14 5.13
N LEU A 20 12.11 -6.28 3.81
CA LEU A 20 12.45 -5.20 2.87
C LEU A 20 11.19 -4.63 2.20
N LEU A 21 10.22 -5.49 1.88
CA LEU A 21 9.08 -5.17 1.05
C LEU A 21 7.76 -5.56 1.71
N MET A 22 6.73 -4.80 1.41
CA MET A 22 5.34 -5.18 1.59
C MET A 22 4.55 -4.80 0.33
N ILE A 23 3.77 -5.73 -0.21
CA ILE A 23 3.09 -5.57 -1.50
C ILE A 23 1.62 -5.94 -1.34
N TYR A 24 0.74 -5.01 -1.71
CA TYR A 24 -0.69 -5.26 -1.91
C TYR A 24 -1.01 -5.30 -3.40
N LYS A 25 -1.77 -6.31 -3.86
CA LYS A 25 -2.12 -6.49 -5.28
C LYS A 25 -3.63 -6.45 -5.49
N LYS A 26 -4.04 -5.88 -6.62
CA LYS A 26 -5.41 -5.93 -7.13
C LYS A 26 -5.38 -5.91 -8.65
N ASN A 27 -5.70 -7.03 -9.30
CA ASN A 27 -5.57 -7.19 -10.74
C ASN A 27 -4.14 -6.87 -11.21
N VAL A 28 -3.98 -5.86 -12.07
CA VAL A 28 -2.70 -5.36 -12.60
C VAL A 28 -2.15 -4.15 -11.80
N ILE A 29 -2.70 -3.89 -10.62
CA ILE A 29 -2.30 -2.79 -9.74
C ILE A 29 -1.53 -3.36 -8.55
N GLU A 30 -0.38 -2.76 -8.24
CA GLU A 30 0.43 -3.10 -7.08
C GLU A 30 0.73 -1.86 -6.24
N ILE A 31 0.58 -1.96 -4.92
CA ILE A 31 1.03 -0.96 -3.96
C ILE A 31 2.22 -1.57 -3.23
N VAL A 32 3.42 -1.05 -3.51
CA VAL A 32 4.69 -1.57 -3.01
C VAL A 32 5.25 -0.62 -1.97
N PHE A 33 5.46 -1.09 -0.74
CA PHE A 33 6.12 -0.39 0.35
C PHE A 33 7.55 -0.90 0.48
N GLN A 34 8.53 -0.03 0.21
CA GLN A 34 9.96 -0.29 0.42
C GLN A 34 10.38 0.19 1.81
N LYS A 35 10.53 -0.76 2.75
CA LYS A 35 10.71 -0.49 4.17
C LYS A 35 12.01 0.22 4.50
N ASP A 36 13.11 -0.20 3.87
CA ASP A 36 14.44 0.38 4.08
C ASP A 36 14.51 1.85 3.66
N TYR A 37 13.78 2.22 2.61
CA TYR A 37 13.81 3.57 2.04
C TYR A 37 12.69 4.47 2.55
N LYS A 38 11.74 3.93 3.34
CA LYS A 38 10.50 4.61 3.75
C LYS A 38 9.76 5.23 2.56
N LYS A 39 9.63 4.46 1.48
CA LYS A 39 8.98 4.88 0.23
C LYS A 39 7.89 3.92 -0.16
N TYR A 40 6.86 4.41 -0.83
CA TYR A 40 5.88 3.57 -1.49
C TYR A 40 5.74 3.93 -2.97
N HIS A 41 5.33 2.94 -3.75
CA HIS A 41 5.04 3.07 -5.16
C HIS A 41 3.67 2.46 -5.44
N ALA A 42 2.91 3.12 -6.30
CA ALA A 42 1.66 2.58 -6.81
C ALA A 42 1.87 2.35 -8.31
N LEU A 43 1.89 1.09 -8.71
CA LEU A 43 2.23 0.65 -10.05
C LEU A 43 0.96 0.19 -10.76
N TRP A 44 0.75 0.70 -11.96
CA TRP A 44 -0.22 0.18 -12.92
C TRP A 44 0.52 0.00 -14.25
N SER A 45 0.36 -1.15 -14.90
CA SER A 45 1.15 -1.51 -16.09
C SER A 45 0.91 -0.54 -17.26
N GLY A 46 1.77 0.47 -17.36
CA GLY A 46 1.91 1.36 -18.54
C GLY A 46 1.42 2.79 -18.36
N GLU A 47 0.70 3.12 -17.28
CA GLU A 47 0.03 4.42 -17.13
C GLU A 47 0.03 4.91 -15.67
N PRO A 48 -0.08 6.23 -15.42
CA PRO A 48 -0.21 6.78 -14.07
C PRO A 48 -1.46 6.25 -13.36
N LEU A 49 -1.27 5.63 -12.19
CA LEU A 49 -2.38 5.18 -11.36
C LEU A 49 -3.01 6.39 -10.64
N SER A 50 -4.30 6.62 -10.87
CA SER A 50 -5.08 7.54 -10.03
C SER A 50 -5.38 6.89 -8.68
N ILE A 51 -5.02 7.57 -7.60
CA ILE A 51 -5.29 7.13 -6.23
C ILE A 51 -6.50 7.90 -5.72
N ASP A 52 -7.60 7.20 -5.47
CA ASP A 52 -8.76 7.79 -4.81
C ASP A 52 -8.51 8.01 -3.31
N VAL A 53 -9.42 8.73 -2.64
CA VAL A 53 -9.29 9.08 -1.22
C VAL A 53 -9.26 7.83 -0.33
N SER A 54 -10.02 6.79 -0.66
CA SER A 54 -10.10 5.58 0.17
C SER A 54 -8.80 4.78 0.10
N LEU A 55 -8.22 4.63 -1.10
CA LEU A 55 -6.91 4.03 -1.28
C LEU A 55 -5.82 4.88 -0.63
N HIS A 56 -5.91 6.21 -0.72
CA HIS A 56 -5.00 7.11 -0.03
C HIS A 56 -5.04 6.91 1.51
N GLN A 57 -6.24 6.75 2.09
CA GLN A 57 -6.39 6.47 3.52
C GLN A 57 -5.76 5.13 3.91
N ALA A 58 -5.92 4.08 3.10
CA ALA A 58 -5.29 2.79 3.35
C ALA A 58 -3.74 2.89 3.30
N ILE A 59 -3.21 3.58 2.29
CA ILE A 59 -1.76 3.86 2.17
C ILE A 59 -1.25 4.65 3.38
N HIS A 60 -1.97 5.70 3.78
CA HIS A 60 -1.60 6.54 4.92
C HIS A 60 -1.59 5.75 6.23
N GLN A 61 -2.64 4.94 6.46
CA GLN A 61 -2.71 4.05 7.62
C GLN A 61 -1.56 3.04 7.63
N GLN A 62 -1.16 2.51 6.47
CA GLN A 62 0.00 1.61 6.35
C GLN A 62 1.30 2.31 6.72
N CYS A 63 1.48 3.57 6.31
CA CYS A 63 2.64 4.38 6.69
C CYS A 63 2.69 4.66 8.20
N ILE A 64 1.55 4.90 8.86
CA ILE A 64 1.47 5.02 10.32
C ILE A 64 1.90 3.70 10.99
N GLU A 65 1.39 2.56 10.53
CA GLU A 65 1.70 1.24 11.10
C GLU A 65 3.17 0.84 10.91
N LEU A 66 3.80 1.30 9.83
CA LEU A 66 5.24 1.13 9.59
C LEU A 66 6.10 2.14 10.36
N GLY A 67 5.49 3.07 11.10
CA GLY A 67 6.19 4.12 11.85
C GLY A 67 6.88 5.16 10.97
N TRP A 68 6.35 5.40 9.76
CA TRP A 68 6.88 6.41 8.84
C TRP A 68 6.26 7.78 9.06
N ILE A 69 5.04 7.82 9.58
CA ILE A 69 4.26 9.03 9.86
C ILE A 69 3.83 8.99 11.33
N GLU A 70 4.00 10.11 12.03
CA GLU A 70 3.49 10.28 13.39
C GLU A 70 1.96 10.43 13.38
N LYS A 71 1.31 9.89 14.41
CA LYS A 71 -0.14 9.78 14.50
C LYS A 71 -0.79 11.05 15.06
#